data_AF-A0A4P5QRG4-F1
#
_entry.id   AF-A0A4P5QRG4-F1
#
_cell.length_a   1.000
_cell.length_b   1.000
_cell.length_c   1.000
_cell.angle_alpha   90.00
_cell.angle_beta   90.00
_cell.angle_gamma   90.00
#
_symmetry.space_group_name_H-M   'P 1'
#
loop_
_entity.id
_entity.type
_entity.pdbx_description
1 polymer ?
#
loop_
_entity_poly.entity_id
_entity_poly.type
_entity_poly.pdbx_seq_one_letter_code
_entity_poly.pdbx_strand_id
1 'polypeptide(L)'
;MEAWAIISNHYHFVAHSPDGATSAESLRKFLKHFHGDITRHINRLDRVEGRRIWQNYRETHLTYEESYLSRLSYTHNNAVHHGLVSVAAQYEWCSAAVFERACSPAWVRTICSFKFDQIAESDGDL
;
A
#
# COMPACT_ATOMS: atom_id res chain seq x y z
N MET A 1 8.48 5.06 5.12
CA MET A 1 7.25 4.59 4.45
C MET A 1 6.54 5.82 3.94
N GLU A 2 6.13 5.83 2.68
CA GLU A 2 5.64 7.01 1.96
C GLU A 2 4.11 7.00 1.81
N ALA A 3 3.52 5.83 1.55
CA ALA A 3 2.08 5.64 1.48
C ALA A 3 1.68 4.21 1.90
N TRP A 4 0.48 4.03 2.43
CA TRP A 4 -0.12 2.72 2.70
C TRP A 4 -1.65 2.78 2.67
N ALA A 5 -2.28 1.67 2.29
CA ALA A 5 -3.72 1.44 2.38
C ALA A 5 -4.00 -0.04 2.64
N ILE A 6 -4.97 -0.32 3.52
CA ILE A 6 -5.40 -1.68 3.85
C ILE A 6 -6.88 -1.79 3.54
N ILE A 7 -7.26 -2.74 2.70
CA ILE A 7 -8.67 -3.07 2.44
C ILE A 7 -8.98 -4.50 2.89
N SER A 8 -10.22 -4.94 2.73
CA SER A 8 -10.71 -6.20 3.31
C SER A 8 -9.99 -7.45 2.81
N ASN A 9 -9.47 -7.43 1.58
CA ASN A 9 -8.85 -8.59 0.92
C ASN A 9 -7.36 -8.44 0.61
N HIS A 10 -6.79 -7.24 0.64
CA HIS A 10 -5.36 -6.99 0.39
C HIS A 10 -4.90 -5.64 0.98
N TYR A 11 -3.61 -5.34 0.82
CA TYR A 11 -3.04 -4.05 1.21
C TYR A 11 -1.96 -3.59 0.21
N HIS A 12 -1.77 -2.28 0.14
CA HIS A 12 -0.77 -1.60 -0.68
C HIS A 12 0.15 -0.74 0.19
N PHE A 13 1.43 -0.67 -0.14
CA PHE A 13 2.35 0.28 0.50
C PHE A 13 3.53 0.66 -0.39
N VAL A 14 4.03 1.88 -0.18
CA VAL A 14 5.23 2.42 -0.83
C VAL A 14 6.24 2.75 0.26
N ALA A 15 7.46 2.22 0.16
CA ALA A 15 8.51 2.44 1.15
C ALA A 15 9.91 2.35 0.54
N HIS A 16 10.85 3.02 1.20
CA HIS A 16 12.28 2.91 0.91
C HIS A 16 12.88 1.70 1.62
N SER A 17 13.86 1.08 0.95
CA SER A 17 14.77 0.14 1.63
C SER A 17 15.70 0.92 2.58
N PRO A 18 16.29 0.26 3.60
CA PRO A 18 17.23 0.92 4.51
C PRO A 18 18.41 1.57 3.78
N ASP A 19 18.92 2.66 4.35
CA ASP A 19 20.07 3.38 3.80
C ASP A 19 21.28 2.46 3.61
N GLY A 20 21.94 2.55 2.46
CA GLY A 20 23.08 1.70 2.09
C GLY A 20 22.72 0.31 1.58
N ALA A 21 21.43 -0.05 1.50
CA ALA A 21 21.02 -1.27 0.81
C ALA A 21 21.26 -1.15 -0.70
N THR A 22 21.97 -2.11 -1.27
CA THR A 22 22.23 -2.20 -2.73
C THR A 22 21.12 -2.94 -3.49
N SER A 23 20.15 -3.50 -2.76
CA SER A 23 19.03 -4.27 -3.31
C SER A 23 17.76 -4.11 -2.46
N ALA A 24 16.61 -4.46 -3.05
CA ALA A 24 15.33 -4.49 -2.37
C ALA A 24 15.09 -5.75 -1.52
N GLU A 25 16.10 -6.62 -1.32
CA GLU A 25 15.92 -7.91 -0.60
C GLU A 25 15.44 -7.76 0.86
N SER A 26 15.68 -6.59 1.46
CA SER A 26 15.17 -6.25 2.78
C SER A 26 13.63 -6.31 2.84
N LEU A 27 12.95 -5.95 1.75
CA LEU A 27 11.49 -5.97 1.62
C LEU A 27 10.96 -7.39 1.74
N ARG A 28 11.54 -8.35 1.02
CA ARG A 28 11.16 -9.75 1.08
C ARG A 28 11.30 -10.34 2.48
N LYS A 29 12.36 -9.99 3.21
CA LYS A 29 12.56 -10.42 4.61
C LYS A 29 11.50 -9.84 5.53
N PHE A 30 11.21 -8.53 5.37
CA PHE A 30 10.16 -7.83 6.10
C PHE A 30 8.79 -8.46 5.86
N LEU A 31 8.39 -8.66 4.59
CA LEU A 31 7.11 -9.24 4.22
C LEU A 31 6.90 -10.63 4.82
N LYS A 32 7.95 -11.48 4.79
CA LYS A 32 7.88 -12.82 5.41
C LYS A 32 7.56 -12.75 6.91
N HIS A 33 8.16 -11.80 7.63
CA HIS A 33 7.93 -11.65 9.07
C HIS A 33 6.56 -11.04 9.33
N PHE A 34 6.23 -9.95 8.64
CA PHE A 34 4.96 -9.24 8.75
C PHE A 34 3.76 -10.17 8.50
N HIS A 35 3.78 -10.94 7.40
CA HIS A 35 2.73 -11.91 7.07
C HIS A 35 2.61 -13.01 8.13
N GLY A 36 3.75 -13.51 8.63
CA GLY A 36 3.78 -14.51 9.69
C GLY A 36 3.18 -13.99 11.00
N ASP A 37 3.53 -12.76 11.38
CA ASP A 37 3.06 -12.13 12.61
C ASP A 37 1.56 -11.88 12.59
N ILE A 38 1.05 -11.34 11.48
CA ILE A 38 -0.40 -11.15 11.29
C ILE A 38 -1.12 -12.49 11.27
N THR A 39 -0.61 -13.49 10.54
CA THR A 39 -1.23 -14.82 10.51
C THR A 39 -1.37 -15.39 11.91
N ARG A 40 -0.29 -15.35 12.70
CA ARG A 40 -0.33 -15.82 14.10
C ARG A 40 -1.30 -14.99 14.94
N HIS A 41 -1.36 -13.69 14.74
CA HIS A 41 -2.27 -12.81 15.48
C HIS A 41 -3.74 -13.12 15.21
N ILE A 42 -4.15 -13.14 13.94
CA ILE A 42 -5.56 -13.38 13.57
C ILE A 42 -5.94 -14.83 13.93
N ASN A 43 -5.06 -15.81 13.75
CA ASN A 43 -5.29 -17.20 14.18
C ASN A 43 -5.61 -17.32 15.69
N ARG A 44 -4.90 -16.55 16.53
CA ARG A 44 -5.18 -16.50 17.98
C ARG A 44 -6.53 -15.85 18.28
N LEU A 45 -6.87 -14.76 17.57
CA LEU A 45 -8.16 -14.09 17.74
C LEU A 45 -9.33 -15.03 17.40
N ASP A 46 -9.20 -15.77 16.30
CA ASP A 46 -10.27 -16.62 15.78
C ASP A 46 -10.25 -18.04 16.38
N ARG A 47 -9.26 -18.37 17.21
CA ARG A 47 -9.02 -19.72 17.75
C ARG A 47 -8.91 -20.80 16.67
N VAL A 48 -8.28 -20.46 15.54
CA VAL A 48 -8.03 -21.36 14.41
C VAL A 48 -6.53 -21.57 14.26
N GLU A 49 -6.09 -22.82 14.18
CA GLU A 49 -4.68 -23.16 13.95
C GLU A 49 -4.42 -23.52 12.48
N GLY A 50 -3.19 -23.29 12.02
CA GLY A 50 -2.70 -23.80 10.73
C GLY A 50 -3.27 -23.18 9.45
N ARG A 51 -4.24 -22.25 9.53
CA ARG A 51 -4.77 -21.62 8.30
C ARG A 51 -3.73 -20.71 7.63
N ARG A 52 -3.77 -20.71 6.29
CA ARG A 52 -3.03 -19.77 5.44
C ARG A 52 -3.91 -18.55 5.17
N ILE A 53 -3.50 -17.39 5.68
CA ILE A 53 -4.20 -16.11 5.43
C ILE A 53 -3.66 -15.42 4.18
N TRP A 54 -2.34 -15.46 3.99
CA TRP A 54 -1.67 -14.79 2.87
C TRP A 54 -1.39 -15.76 1.73
N GLN A 55 -1.67 -15.32 0.49
CA GLN A 55 -1.35 -16.09 -0.72
C GLN A 55 0.07 -15.77 -1.19
N ASN A 56 0.22 -14.65 -1.91
CA ASN A 56 1.47 -14.12 -2.42
C ASN A 56 1.53 -12.61 -2.19
N TYR A 57 2.67 -12.00 -2.50
CA TYR A 57 2.80 -10.56 -2.61
C TYR A 57 3.31 -10.21 -4.00
N ARG A 58 3.03 -8.97 -4.42
CA ARG A 58 3.61 -8.37 -5.60
C ARG A 58 4.53 -7.23 -5.18
N GLU A 59 5.67 -7.10 -5.82
CA GLU A 59 6.58 -5.97 -5.61
C GLU A 59 7.01 -5.38 -6.96
N THR A 60 7.35 -4.09 -6.94
CA THR A 60 7.95 -3.40 -8.09
C THR A 60 8.98 -2.42 -7.56
N HIS A 61 10.20 -2.50 -8.06
CA HIS A 61 11.23 -1.52 -7.75
C HIS A 61 10.98 -0.24 -8.56
N LEU A 62 10.72 0.87 -7.87
CA LEU A 62 10.36 2.14 -8.48
C LEU A 62 11.63 2.95 -8.78
N THR A 63 12.07 2.92 -10.03
CA THR A 63 13.30 3.59 -10.48
C THR A 63 13.05 4.91 -11.22
N TYR A 64 11.79 5.23 -11.53
CA TYR A 64 11.40 6.44 -12.23
C TYR A 64 10.44 7.27 -11.38
N GLU A 65 10.63 8.59 -11.37
CA GLU A 65 9.84 9.53 -10.56
C GLU A 65 8.34 9.45 -10.89
N GLU A 66 7.98 9.46 -12.17
CA GLU A 66 6.58 9.34 -12.59
C GLU A 66 5.96 8.03 -12.09
N SER A 67 6.70 6.92 -12.19
CA SER A 67 6.27 5.64 -11.64
C SER A 67 6.03 5.73 -10.13
N TYR A 68 6.92 6.39 -9.40
CA TYR A 68 6.77 6.61 -7.96
C TYR A 68 5.52 7.43 -7.62
N LEU A 69 5.30 8.56 -8.29
CA LEU A 69 4.16 9.44 -8.05
C LEU A 69 2.82 8.76 -8.39
N SER A 70 2.76 7.96 -9.47
CA SER A 70 1.59 7.13 -9.76
C SER A 70 1.29 6.10 -8.68
N ARG A 71 2.31 5.46 -8.06
CA ARG A 71 2.06 4.52 -6.95
C ARG A 71 1.61 5.22 -5.67
N LEU A 72 2.07 6.44 -5.41
CA LEU A 72 1.55 7.24 -4.31
C LEU A 72 0.07 7.60 -4.53
N SER A 73 -0.27 8.06 -5.74
CA SER A 73 -1.65 8.35 -6.12
C SER A 73 -2.54 7.13 -5.98
N TYR A 74 -2.09 5.99 -6.53
CA TYR A 74 -2.79 4.72 -6.47
C TYR A 74 -3.05 4.27 -5.03
N THR A 75 -1.99 4.23 -4.21
CA THR A 75 -2.08 3.74 -2.83
C THR A 75 -3.04 4.58 -2.00
N HIS A 76 -2.98 5.91 -2.10
CA HIS A 76 -3.90 6.79 -1.37
C HIS A 76 -5.34 6.68 -1.88
N ASN A 77 -5.54 6.58 -3.19
CA ASN A 77 -6.88 6.53 -3.79
C ASN A 77 -7.47 5.10 -3.87
N ASN A 78 -6.77 4.07 -3.41
CA ASN A 78 -7.23 2.68 -3.53
C ASN A 78 -8.62 2.47 -2.89
N ALA A 79 -8.89 3.08 -1.74
CA ALA A 79 -10.22 3.00 -1.11
C ALA A 79 -11.33 3.73 -1.92
N VAL A 80 -10.98 4.81 -2.63
CA VAL A 80 -11.89 5.52 -3.54
C VAL A 80 -12.14 4.68 -4.79
N HIS A 81 -11.07 4.09 -5.33
CA HIS A 81 -11.11 3.18 -6.48
C HIS A 81 -12.04 1.99 -6.22
N HIS A 82 -11.99 1.40 -5.03
CA HIS A 82 -12.91 0.34 -4.61
C HIS A 82 -14.28 0.84 -4.09
N GLY A 83 -14.58 2.14 -4.18
CA GLY A 83 -15.87 2.72 -3.81
C GLY A 83 -16.19 2.69 -2.31
N LEU A 84 -15.19 2.52 -1.44
CA LEU A 84 -15.38 2.46 0.01
C LEU A 84 -15.64 3.85 0.61
N VAL A 85 -15.04 4.89 0.02
CA VAL A 85 -15.20 6.29 0.39
C VAL A 85 -15.19 7.17 -0.87
N SER A 86 -15.73 8.39 -0.78
CA SER A 86 -15.66 9.36 -1.87
C SER A 86 -14.39 10.21 -1.87
N VAL A 87 -13.71 10.30 -0.72
CA VAL A 87 -12.47 11.07 -0.55
C VAL A 87 -11.45 10.19 0.18
N ALA A 88 -10.25 10.05 -0.37
CA ALA A 88 -9.19 9.19 0.17
C ALA A 88 -8.91 9.44 1.66
N ALA A 89 -8.81 10.69 2.09
CA ALA A 89 -8.57 11.06 3.49
C ALA A 89 -9.70 10.70 4.47
N GLN A 90 -10.86 10.27 3.99
CA GLN A 90 -11.95 9.76 4.85
C GLN A 90 -11.79 8.27 5.18
N TYR A 91 -10.90 7.56 4.50
CA TYR A 91 -10.66 6.15 4.76
C TYR A 91 -9.65 5.99 5.91
N GLU A 92 -10.13 5.47 7.04
CA GLU A 92 -9.36 5.35 8.28
C GLU A 92 -8.13 4.44 8.13
N TRP A 93 -8.22 3.44 7.25
CA TRP A 93 -7.16 2.43 7.06
C TRP A 93 -6.24 2.78 5.87
N CYS A 94 -5.86 4.06 5.74
CA CYS A 94 -4.80 4.49 4.83
C CYS A 94 -4.03 5.72 5.34
N SER A 95 -2.92 6.03 4.67
CA SER A 95 -2.09 7.20 4.96
C SER A 95 -2.60 8.53 4.39
N ALA A 96 -3.67 8.54 3.58
CA ALA A 96 -4.06 9.71 2.80
C ALA A 96 -4.33 10.94 3.69
N ALA A 97 -5.03 10.78 4.82
CA ALA A 97 -5.31 11.87 5.73
C ALA A 97 -4.06 12.46 6.39
N VAL A 98 -3.07 11.60 6.68
CA VAL A 98 -1.78 12.04 7.24
C VAL A 98 -0.98 12.78 6.18
N PHE A 99 -0.97 12.26 4.95
CA PHE A 99 -0.30 12.87 3.80
C PHE A 99 -0.87 14.27 3.49
N GLU A 100 -2.20 14.41 3.45
CA GLU A 100 -2.86 15.71 3.20
C GLU A 100 -2.53 16.76 4.26
N ARG A 101 -2.40 16.37 5.53
CA ARG A 101 -2.01 17.29 6.60
C ARG A 101 -0.53 17.69 6.56
N ALA A 102 0.33 16.81 6.05
CA ALA A 102 1.77 17.03 6.01
C ALA A 102 2.22 17.84 4.79
N CYS A 103 1.41 17.86 3.72
CA CYS A 103 1.79 18.42 2.43
C CYS A 103 0.96 19.65 2.05
N SER A 104 1.49 20.46 1.12
CA SER A 104 0.74 21.60 0.61
C SER A 104 -0.47 21.13 -0.23
N PRO A 105 -1.59 21.87 -0.25
CA PRO A 105 -2.74 21.51 -1.09
C PRO A 105 -2.41 21.40 -2.58
N ALA A 106 -1.44 22.17 -3.06
CA ALA A 106 -0.96 22.08 -4.44
C ALA A 106 -0.27 20.74 -4.70
N TRP A 107 0.60 20.30 -3.78
CA TRP A 107 1.30 19.03 -3.91
C TRP A 107 0.36 17.83 -3.84
N VAL A 108 -0.61 17.85 -2.91
CA VAL A 108 -1.66 16.82 -2.85
C VAL A 108 -2.37 16.69 -4.20
N ARG A 109 -2.83 17.81 -4.77
CA ARG A 109 -3.49 17.81 -6.08
C ARG A 109 -2.57 17.28 -7.19
N THR A 110 -1.30 17.64 -7.18
CA THR A 110 -0.32 17.13 -8.13
C THR A 110 -0.22 15.61 -8.03
N ILE A 111 0.00 15.05 -6.83
CA ILE A 111 0.06 13.59 -6.66
C ILE A 111 -1.24 12.92 -7.11
N CYS A 112 -2.41 13.41 -6.65
CA CYS A 112 -3.70 12.84 -7.01
C CYS A 112 -4.03 12.93 -8.52
N SER A 113 -3.32 13.76 -9.29
CA SER A 113 -3.51 13.87 -10.75
C SER A 113 -2.79 12.77 -11.54
N PHE A 114 -1.85 12.04 -10.94
CA PHE A 114 -1.16 10.95 -11.61
C PHE A 114 -2.11 9.78 -11.83
N LYS A 115 -2.19 9.33 -13.09
CA LYS A 115 -2.98 8.17 -13.49
C LYS A 115 -2.37 6.89 -12.94
N PHE A 116 -3.23 5.94 -12.64
CA PHE A 116 -2.86 4.63 -12.12
C PHE A 116 -3.70 3.48 -12.69
N ASP A 117 -4.52 3.71 -13.72
CA ASP A 117 -5.44 2.70 -14.26
C ASP A 117 -4.71 1.40 -14.64
N GLN A 118 -3.55 1.52 -15.29
CA GLN A 118 -2.71 0.38 -15.65
C GLN A 118 -2.09 -0.35 -14.44
N ILE A 119 -1.85 0.38 -13.34
CA ILE A 119 -1.35 -0.23 -12.09
C ILE A 119 -2.47 -1.06 -11.47
N ALA A 120 -3.67 -0.47 -11.35
CA ALA A 120 -4.85 -1.13 -10.82
C ALA A 120 -5.21 -2.40 -11.61
N GLU A 121 -5.27 -2.30 -12.95
CA GLU A 121 -5.51 -3.46 -13.82
C GLU A 121 -4.46 -4.55 -13.60
N SER A 122 -3.20 -4.17 -13.51
CA SER A 122 -2.12 -5.13 -13.33
C SER A 122 -2.16 -5.81 -11.97
N ASP A 123 -2.57 -5.10 -10.92
CA ASP A 123 -2.73 -5.62 -9.55
C ASP A 123 -4.01 -6.46 -9.39
N GLY A 124 -4.88 -6.48 -10.39
CA GLY A 124 -6.16 -7.21 -10.36
C GLY A 124 -7.25 -6.46 -9.60
N ASP A 125 -7.06 -5.17 -9.37
CA ASP A 125 -7.97 -4.28 -8.65
C ASP A 125 -8.87 -3.58 -9.68
N LEU A 126 -9.79 -4.31 -10.31
CA LEU A 126 -10.82 -3.75 -11.19
C LEU A 126 -12.07 -3.31 -10.42
#